data_AF-A0A7T1HIP0-F1
#
_entry.id   AF-A0A7T1HIP0-F1
#
_cell.length_a   1.000
_cell.length_b   1.000
_cell.length_c   1.000
_cell.angle_alpha   90.00
_cell.angle_beta   90.00
_cell.angle_gamma   90.00
#
_symmetry.space_group_name_H-M   'P 1'
#
loop_
_entity.id
_entity.type
_entity.pdbx_description
1 polymer ?
#
loop_
_entity_poly.entity_id
_entity_poly.type
_entity_poly.pdbx_seq_one_letter_code
_entity_poly.pdbx_strand_id
1 'polypeptide(L)' 'MAKNKGVRIVITLECTECRSNPAKRSPGVSRYTSQKNRRNTTERLELKKFCPHCNKSTVHKEIK' A
#
# COMPACT_ATOMS: atom_id res chain seq x y z
N MET A 1 0.73 -29.75 0.35
CA MET A 1 -0.52 -29.21 -0.24
C MET A 1 -0.47 -27.69 -0.21
N ALA A 2 -0.22 -27.03 -1.35
CA ALA A 2 -0.25 -25.57 -1.42
C ALA A 2 -1.71 -25.10 -1.31
N LYS A 3 -2.08 -24.50 -0.17
CA LYS A 3 -3.42 -23.94 0.05
C LYS A 3 -3.71 -22.94 -1.07
N ASN A 4 -4.72 -23.27 -1.86
CA ASN A 4 -5.17 -22.51 -3.03
C ASN A 4 -5.55 -21.08 -2.61
N LYS A 5 -4.63 -20.11 -2.71
CA LYS A 5 -4.90 -18.67 -2.48
C LYS A 5 -5.68 -18.08 -3.67
N GLY A 6 -6.73 -18.76 -4.12
CA GLY A 6 -7.37 -18.53 -5.42
C GLY A 6 -8.22 -17.26 -5.52
N VAL A 7 -8.50 -16.57 -4.41
CA VAL A 7 -9.43 -15.43 -4.38
C VAL A 7 -8.90 -14.25 -3.58
N ARG A 8 -8.32 -14.50 -2.39
CA ARG A 8 -7.77 -13.46 -1.52
C ARG A 8 -6.25 -13.40 -1.68
N ILE A 9 -5.77 -12.30 -2.26
CA ILE A 9 -4.36 -12.08 -2.55
C ILE A 9 -3.76 -11.08 -1.56
N VAL A 10 -2.49 -11.27 -1.22
CA VAL A 10 -1.73 -10.32 -0.40
C VAL A 10 -1.20 -9.24 -1.34
N ILE A 11 -1.52 -7.99 -1.02
CA ILE A 11 -1.13 -6.80 -1.77
C ILE A 11 -0.24 -5.91 -0.93
N THR A 12 0.58 -5.11 -1.59
CA THR A 12 1.41 -4.08 -0.95
C THR A 12 0.93 -2.71 -1.38
N LEU A 13 0.65 -1.85 -0.41
CA LEU A 13 0.27 -0.45 -0.62
C LEU A 13 1.48 0.44 -0.30
N GLU A 14 1.92 1.28 -1.23
CA GLU A 14 3.02 2.22 -1.05
C GLU A 14 2.52 3.65 -1.06
N CYS A 15 3.09 4.47 -0.17
CA CYS A 15 2.81 5.90 -0.16
C CYS A 15 3.29 6.58 -1.45
N THR A 16 2.41 7.33 -2.09
CA THR A 16 2.72 8.09 -3.32
C THR A 16 3.63 9.29 -3.05
N GLU A 17 3.43 9.96 -1.92
CA GLU A 17 4.14 11.18 -1.56
C GLU A 17 5.53 10.91 -0.98
N CYS A 18 5.74 9.73 -0.38
CA CYS A 18 6.99 9.36 0.27
C CYS A 18 8.11 9.08 -0.77
N ARG A 19 7.93 9.29 -2.08
CA ARG A 19 9.04 9.40 -3.07
C ARG A 19 9.31 10.84 -3.49
N SER A 20 8.27 11.62 -3.76
CA SER A 20 8.37 12.98 -4.31
C SER A 20 8.60 14.06 -3.25
N ASN A 21 8.30 13.81 -1.97
CA ASN A 21 8.49 14.81 -0.92
C ASN A 21 9.98 14.89 -0.49
N PRO A 22 10.69 16.01 -0.66
CA PRO A 22 12.06 16.16 -0.15
C PRO A 22 12.11 16.38 1.37
N ALA A 23 11.03 16.88 1.99
CA ALA A 23 10.93 17.18 3.41
C ALA A 23 10.30 16.00 4.20
N LYS A 24 10.95 14.84 4.17
CA LYS A 24 10.53 13.68 4.99
C LYS A 24 11.21 13.74 6.36
N ARG A 25 10.49 13.31 7.39
CA ARG A 25 11.02 13.14 8.76
C ARG A 25 12.12 12.09 8.81
N SER A 26 12.02 11.05 7.98
CA SER A 26 13.02 9.99 7.88
C SER A 26 13.16 9.46 6.46
N PRO A 27 14.36 8.99 6.07
CA PRO A 27 14.58 8.37 4.77
C PRO A 27 13.78 7.06 4.68
N GLY A 28 13.16 6.82 3.52
CA GLY A 28 12.39 5.60 3.26
C GLY A 28 11.03 5.84 2.62
N VAL A 29 10.32 4.74 2.36
CA VAL A 29 8.97 4.74 1.79
C VAL A 29 8.07 3.85 2.63
N SER A 30 6.93 4.38 3.07
CA SER A 30 5.94 3.62 3.84
C SER A 30 5.26 2.57 2.96
N ARG A 31 5.26 1.33 3.44
CA ARG A 31 4.60 0.20 2.79
C ARG A 31 3.71 -0.54 3.79
N TYR A 32 2.50 -0.84 3.36
CA TYR A 32 1.54 -1.64 4.09
C TYR A 32 1.26 -2.95 3.37
N THR A 33 1.15 -4.03 4.13
CA THR A 33 0.69 -5.32 3.63
C THR A 33 -0.79 -5.47 3.94
N SER A 34 -1.61 -5.69 2.92
CA SER A 34 -3.04 -5.94 3.09
C SER A 34 -3.47 -7.13 2.26
N GLN A 35 -4.73 -7.54 2.41
CA GLN A 35 -5.32 -8.58 1.59
C GLN A 35 -6.51 -8.02 0.83
N LYS A 36 -6.56 -8.21 -0.49
CA LYS A 36 -7.74 -7.89 -1.30
C LYS A 36 -8.34 -9.14 -1.93
N ASN A 37 -9.64 -9.10 -2.16
CA ASN A 37 -10.33 -10.11 -2.94
C ASN A 37 -10.29 -9.68 -4.41
N ARG A 38 -9.57 -10.43 -5.25
CA ARG A 38 -9.37 -10.09 -6.67
C ARG A 38 -10.67 -10.14 -7.49
N ARG A 39 -11.69 -10.89 -7.04
CA ARG A 39 -12.99 -10.99 -7.73
C ARG A 39 -13.90 -9.79 -7.43
N ASN A 40 -13.92 -9.33 -6.18
CA ASN A 40 -14.79 -8.22 -5.77
C ASN A 40 -14.16 -6.86 -6.09
N THR A 41 -12.83 -6.77 -6.04
CA THR A 41 -12.06 -5.55 -6.26
C THR A 41 -10.96 -5.86 -7.27
N THR A 42 -11.29 -5.66 -8.54
CA THR A 42 -10.40 -5.86 -9.69
C THR A 42 -9.42 -4.71 -9.86
N GLU A 43 -9.86 -3.49 -9.54
CA GLU A 43 -9.07 -2.27 -9.64
C GLU A 43 -7.93 -2.21 -8.61
N ARG A 44 -7.00 -1.27 -8.84
CA ARG A 44 -5.91 -0.98 -7.90
C ARG A 44 -6.48 -0.29 -6.67
N LEU A 45 -6.10 -0.77 -5.49
CA LEU A 45 -6.58 -0.20 -4.24
C LEU A 45 -5.82 1.09 -3.90
N GLU A 46 -6.55 2.15 -3.59
CA GLU A 46 -6.01 3.39 -3.06
C GLU A 46 -6.63 3.66 -1.68
N LEU A 47 -5.81 3.73 -0.63
CA LEU A 47 -6.27 3.99 0.72
C LEU A 47 -5.51 5.14 1.36
N LYS A 48 -6.23 5.99 2.10
CA LYS A 48 -5.61 6.97 3.00
C LYS A 48 -5.11 6.23 4.24
N LYS A 49 -3.79 6.24 4.45
CA LYS A 49 -3.10 5.65 5.60
C LYS A 49 -2.02 6.61 6.09
N PHE A 50 -1.63 6.47 7.35
CA PHE A 50 -0.58 7.28 7.93
C PHE A 50 0.79 6.92 7.28
N CYS A 51 1.59 7.86 6.77
CA CYS A 51 2.99 7.58 6.41
C CYS A 51 3.88 8.04 7.60
N PRO A 52 4.58 7.13 8.33
CA PRO A 52 5.46 7.53 9.42
C PRO A 52 6.62 8.42 8.95
N HIS A 53 7.05 8.29 7.68
CA HIS A 53 8.09 9.13 7.09
C HIS A 53 7.64 10.57 6.82
N CYS A 54 6.36 10.78 6.43
CA CYS A 54 5.81 12.13 6.23
C CYS A 54 5.08 12.67 7.45
N ASN A 55 4.91 11.87 8.52
CA ASN A 55 4.16 12.21 9.73
C ASN A 55 2.72 12.72 9.46
N LYS A 56 2.09 12.26 8.38
CA LYS A 56 0.74 12.67 7.97
C LYS A 56 0.02 11.53 7.26
N SER A 57 -1.30 11.62 7.19
CA SER A 57 -2.14 10.69 6.42
C SER A 57 -2.03 11.01 4.93
N THR A 58 -1.49 10.07 4.16
CA THR A 58 -1.26 10.18 2.73
C THR A 58 -1.96 9.06 1.98
N VAL A 59 -2.13 9.24 0.67
CA VAL A 59 -2.67 8.19 -0.20
C VAL A 59 -1.60 7.12 -0.43
N HIS A 60 -1.96 5.88 -0.13
CA HIS A 60 -1.14 4.71 -0.43
C HIS A 60 -1.80 3.93 -1.56
N LYS A 61 -1.03 3.67 -2.63
CA LYS A 61 -1.48 2.96 -3.83
C LYS A 61 -0.87 1.56 -3.91
N GLU A 62 -1.62 0.62 -4.44
CA GLU A 62 -1.15 -0.73 -4.73
C GLU A 62 -0.03 -0.72 -5.80
N ILE A 63 1.11 -1.35 -5.49
CA ILE A 63 2.31 -1.37 -6.37
C ILE A 63 2.43 -2.65 -7.20
N LYS A 64 1.73 -3.72 -6.82
CA LYS A 64 1.91 -5.06 -7.41
C LYS A 64 0.66 -5.50 -8.13
#